data_AF-A0A1J4KVI9-F1
#
_entry.id   AF-A0A1J4KVI9-F1
#
_cell.length_a   1.000
_cell.length_b   1.000
_cell.length_c   1.000
_cell.angle_alpha   90.00
_cell.angle_beta   90.00
_cell.angle_gamma   90.00
#
_symmetry.space_group_name_H-M   'P 1'
#
loop_
_entity.id
_entity.type
_entity.pdbx_description
1 polymer ?
#
loop_
_entity_poly.entity_id
_entity_poly.type
_entity_poly.pdbx_seq_one_letter_code
_entity_poly.pdbx_strand_id
1 'polypeptide(L)'
;MKLILNVSVNNLFHLKHQKNSSSQKMKKGRTCLYPKGTYQTPSFFFRGGDEYKENEHLQSEYFAAKNECKRAKKELDEARAEYEKVKAILDDKEGHAVALAESLGGNNAVTTEHANLRKKIAELTVDIEDINHSILEAKSHASPSTVAAMDRERSSYFLTIENLQLKLEQMEKSTQNRQNKLFEIISSPEWHEAIQISCEHQIQFRINENLRLRIKNAFEQQNYGDSSQQPPLKRVIDNSNYPELHQLLQRRHQLQIQCQEMVQERTFAQIRRRVSIATMLDELAKLDDALVSLGEEGINLNELRRMYLPDGPLTPLKRPKSSATPSRSQSGCITPKCATGRSRSDIKRPFGGGRGACLSPM
;
A
#
# COMPACT_ATOMS: atom_id res chain seq x y z
N MET A 1 30.48 -2.60 35.97
CA MET A 1 30.44 -2.22 37.40
C MET A 1 30.28 -0.72 37.54
N LYS A 2 29.03 -0.22 37.65
CA LYS A 2 28.75 1.15 38.13
C LYS A 2 27.50 1.07 39.00
N LEU A 3 27.70 1.46 40.26
CA LEU A 3 26.71 1.49 41.33
C LEU A 3 25.61 2.51 40.98
N ILE A 4 24.36 2.06 41.01
CA ILE A 4 23.18 2.91 41.07
C ILE A 4 22.75 2.92 42.54
N LEU A 5 23.04 4.02 43.23
CA LEU A 5 22.42 4.37 44.50
C LEU A 5 21.69 5.69 44.26
N ASN A 6 20.38 5.61 44.03
CA ASN A 6 19.49 6.75 44.18
C ASN A 6 18.48 6.35 45.26
N VAL A 7 18.78 6.78 46.48
CA VAL A 7 17.89 6.67 47.64
C VAL A 7 16.88 7.79 47.53
N SER A 8 15.64 7.42 47.21
CA SER A 8 14.49 8.31 47.26
C SER A 8 14.11 8.58 48.71
N VAL A 9 14.42 9.77 49.20
CA VAL A 9 13.85 10.33 50.43
C VAL A 9 12.86 11.41 49.99
N ASN A 10 11.60 11.04 49.83
CA ASN A 10 10.49 11.98 49.74
C ASN A 10 9.17 11.29 50.12
N ASN A 11 9.03 11.00 51.41
CA ASN A 11 7.73 10.82 52.05
C ASN A 11 7.50 12.01 52.99
N LEU A 12 7.11 13.14 52.40
CA LEU A 12 6.68 14.30 53.18
C LEU A 12 5.17 14.23 53.37
N PHE A 13 4.78 14.03 54.63
CA PHE A 13 3.42 13.96 55.14
C PHE A 13 2.53 15.12 54.65
N HIS A 14 1.46 14.78 53.92
CA HIS A 14 0.35 15.70 53.66
C HIS A 14 -0.72 15.53 54.75
N LEU A 15 -0.54 16.19 55.91
CA LEU A 15 -1.58 16.28 56.92
C LEU A 15 -2.60 17.35 56.50
N LYS A 16 -3.79 16.91 56.07
CA LYS A 16 -4.97 17.77 55.87
C LYS A 16 -5.44 18.28 57.23
N HIS A 17 -5.40 19.60 57.42
CA HIS A 17 -6.08 20.27 58.52
C HIS A 17 -7.60 20.15 58.36
N GLN A 18 -8.23 19.33 59.21
CA GLN A 18 -9.68 19.32 59.41
C GLN A 18 -10.01 20.32 60.52
N LYS A 19 -10.70 21.42 60.18
CA LYS A 19 -11.20 22.40 61.14
C LYS A 19 -12.33 21.78 61.96
N ASN A 20 -12.08 21.54 63.25
CA ASN A 20 -13.14 21.26 64.22
C ASN A 20 -13.65 22.57 64.82
N SER A 21 -14.93 22.86 64.62
CA SER A 21 -15.67 23.89 65.35
C SER A 21 -17.04 23.34 65.76
N SER A 22 -17.15 22.91 67.01
CA SER A 22 -18.44 22.80 67.69
C SER A 22 -18.24 22.98 69.19
N SER A 23 -18.55 24.20 69.64
CA SER A 23 -18.62 24.61 71.03
C SER A 23 -19.78 23.89 71.71
N GLN A 24 -19.49 23.02 72.69
CA GLN A 24 -20.51 22.34 73.49
C GLN A 24 -20.55 22.93 74.90
N LYS A 25 -21.68 23.59 75.22
CA LYS A 25 -21.95 24.22 76.52
C LYS A 25 -22.13 23.16 77.61
N MET A 26 -21.37 23.29 78.69
CA MET A 26 -21.47 22.48 79.91
C MET A 26 -22.80 22.73 80.64
N LYS A 27 -23.63 21.69 80.76
CA LYS A 27 -24.74 21.63 81.74
C LYS A 27 -24.31 20.75 82.91
N LYS A 28 -24.22 21.35 84.11
CA LYS A 28 -24.08 20.63 85.37
C LYS A 28 -25.41 19.96 85.72
N GLY A 29 -25.42 18.63 85.76
CA GLY A 29 -26.55 17.80 86.20
C GLY A 29 -26.02 16.60 86.99
N ARG A 30 -26.63 16.36 88.15
CA ARG A 30 -26.22 15.40 89.17
C ARG A 30 -26.32 13.94 88.70
N THR A 31 -25.45 13.13 89.28
CA THR A 31 -25.49 11.70 89.58
C THR A 31 -26.74 10.92 89.13
N CYS A 32 -26.54 9.99 88.20
CA CYS A 32 -27.36 8.77 88.07
C CYS A 32 -26.42 7.57 87.91
N LEU A 33 -26.74 6.49 88.63
CA LEU A 33 -26.13 5.17 88.52
C LEU A 33 -26.06 4.75 87.04
N TYR A 34 -24.89 4.30 86.59
CA TYR A 34 -24.77 3.71 85.26
C TYR A 34 -25.27 2.25 85.25
N PRO A 35 -26.19 1.90 84.34
CA PRO A 35 -26.60 0.52 84.08
C PRO A 35 -25.49 -0.26 83.37
N LYS A 36 -25.47 -1.59 83.56
CA LYS A 36 -24.52 -2.51 82.92
C LYS A 36 -24.61 -2.38 81.39
N GLY A 37 -23.59 -1.77 80.77
CA GLY A 37 -23.51 -1.63 79.29
C GLY A 37 -22.85 -0.34 78.79
N THR A 38 -22.71 0.70 79.63
CA THR A 38 -22.02 1.94 79.24
C THR A 38 -20.67 2.03 79.95
N TYR A 39 -19.73 1.19 79.53
CA TYR A 39 -18.32 1.43 79.80
C TYR A 39 -17.93 2.64 78.95
N GLN A 40 -17.97 3.85 79.52
CA GLN A 40 -17.33 4.99 78.88
C GLN A 40 -15.84 4.65 78.87
N THR A 41 -15.33 4.29 77.69
CA THR A 41 -13.93 3.94 77.50
C THR A 41 -13.10 5.08 78.08
N PRO A 42 -12.25 4.84 79.09
CA PRO A 42 -11.40 5.90 79.62
C PRO A 42 -10.60 6.47 78.46
N SER A 43 -10.58 7.79 78.35
CA SER A 43 -9.87 8.53 77.31
C SER A 43 -8.43 8.00 77.25
N PHE A 44 -8.12 7.25 76.19
CA PHE A 44 -6.80 6.65 76.03
C PHE A 44 -5.87 7.72 75.50
N PHE A 45 -5.06 8.27 76.39
CA PHE A 45 -4.01 9.23 76.04
C PHE A 45 -2.75 8.45 75.67
N PHE A 46 -2.28 8.65 74.44
CA PHE A 46 -1.26 7.81 73.79
C PHE A 46 0.09 7.78 74.55
N ARG A 47 0.30 8.70 75.50
CA ARG A 47 1.51 8.82 76.32
C ARG A 47 1.30 8.69 77.84
N GLY A 48 0.14 8.21 78.29
CA GLY A 48 -0.09 7.87 79.70
C GLY A 48 -0.07 9.06 80.68
N GLY A 49 -0.42 10.26 80.22
CA GLY A 49 -0.43 11.49 81.01
C GLY A 49 -1.82 12.00 81.39
N ASP A 50 -1.86 12.80 82.46
CA ASP A 50 -3.01 13.55 82.98
C ASP A 50 -3.72 14.37 81.88
N GLU A 51 -5.05 14.26 81.79
CA GLU A 51 -5.92 14.87 80.76
C GLU A 51 -5.69 16.39 80.64
N TYR A 52 -5.38 17.05 81.75
CA TYR A 52 -5.15 18.48 81.79
C TYR A 52 -3.76 18.90 81.26
N LYS A 53 -2.79 17.98 81.20
CA LYS A 53 -1.42 18.26 80.75
C LYS A 53 -1.16 17.88 79.28
N GLU A 54 -1.97 17.01 78.70
CA GLU A 54 -1.78 16.58 77.31
C GLU A 54 -2.03 17.72 76.32
N ASN A 55 -3.01 18.58 76.56
CA ASN A 55 -3.25 19.74 75.71
C ASN A 55 -2.10 20.76 75.77
N GLU A 56 -1.50 20.96 76.95
CA GLU A 56 -0.30 21.79 77.11
C GLU A 56 0.90 21.18 76.36
N HIS A 57 1.06 19.86 76.42
CA HIS A 57 2.11 19.13 75.70
C HIS A 57 1.92 19.20 74.18
N LEU A 58 0.72 18.95 73.68
CA LEU A 58 0.40 19.06 72.25
C LEU A 58 0.60 20.48 71.73
N GLN A 59 0.24 21.49 72.52
CA GLN A 59 0.52 22.88 72.17
C GLN A 59 2.02 23.16 72.16
N SER A 60 2.77 22.66 73.15
CA SER A 60 4.22 22.77 73.22
C SER A 60 4.91 22.12 72.02
N GLU A 61 4.54 20.88 71.67
CA GLU A 61 5.05 20.17 70.49
C GLU A 61 4.66 20.89 69.19
N TYR A 62 3.43 21.40 69.08
CA TYR A 62 3.00 22.20 67.94
C TYR A 62 3.84 23.48 67.81
N PHE A 63 4.09 24.19 68.91
CA PHE A 63 4.93 25.38 68.89
C PHE A 63 6.39 25.04 68.56
N ALA A 64 6.92 23.94 69.08
CA ALA A 64 8.25 23.43 68.75
C ALA A 64 8.36 23.10 67.25
N ALA A 65 7.44 22.31 66.71
CA ALA A 65 7.38 21.94 65.30
C ALA A 65 7.18 23.18 64.38
N LYS A 66 6.35 24.14 64.81
CA LYS A 66 6.15 25.41 64.08
C LYS A 66 7.41 26.25 64.06
N ASN A 67 8.13 26.34 65.17
CA ASN A 67 9.39 27.08 65.26
C ASN A 67 10.50 26.39 64.46
N GLU A 68 10.55 25.06 64.49
CA GLU A 68 11.45 24.26 63.66
C GLU A 68 11.16 24.41 62.17
N CYS A 69 9.88 24.40 61.76
CA CYS A 69 9.49 24.66 60.38
C CYS A 69 9.88 26.08 59.93
N LYS A 70 9.73 27.09 60.80
CA LYS A 70 10.20 28.45 60.52
C LYS A 70 11.72 28.52 60.36
N ARG A 71 12.47 27.83 61.24
CA ARG A 71 13.93 27.73 61.16
C ARG A 71 14.36 27.07 59.85
N ALA A 72 13.78 25.93 59.52
CA ALA A 72 14.06 25.20 58.28
C ALA A 72 13.73 26.02 57.02
N LYS A 73 12.64 26.81 57.02
CA LYS A 73 12.35 27.74 55.92
C LYS A 73 13.41 28.82 55.78
N LYS A 74 13.84 29.40 56.91
CA LYS A 74 14.90 30.41 56.91
C LYS A 74 16.23 29.84 56.40
N GLU A 75 16.62 28.65 56.87
CA GLU A 75 17.82 27.95 56.39
C GLU A 75 17.73 27.64 54.88
N LEU A 76 16.56 27.26 54.38
CA LEU A 76 16.33 27.02 52.96
C LEU A 76 16.47 28.31 52.14
N ASP A 77 15.91 29.43 52.61
CA ASP A 77 16.04 30.74 51.96
C ASP A 77 17.50 31.25 51.97
N GLU A 78 18.23 31.03 53.07
CA GLU A 78 19.67 31.34 53.17
C GLU A 78 20.49 30.49 52.19
N ALA A 79 20.26 29.17 52.15
CA ALA A 79 20.93 28.28 51.21
C ALA A 79 20.63 28.63 49.74
N ARG A 80 19.39 29.05 49.42
CA ARG A 80 19.04 29.57 48.09
C ARG A 80 19.78 30.85 47.76
N ALA A 81 19.87 31.77 48.71
CA ALA A 81 20.61 33.02 48.51
C ALA A 81 22.11 32.78 48.31
N GLU A 82 22.70 31.80 49.01
CA GLU A 82 24.08 31.38 48.78
C GLU A 82 24.26 30.72 47.42
N TYR A 83 23.35 29.83 47.02
CA TYR A 83 23.38 29.20 45.70
C TYR A 83 23.34 30.22 44.57
N GLU A 84 22.41 31.19 44.62
CA GLU A 84 22.31 32.24 43.61
C GLU A 84 23.56 33.12 43.55
N LYS A 85 24.18 33.42 44.70
CA LYS A 85 25.47 34.15 44.73
C LYS A 85 26.58 33.35 44.05
N VAL A 86 26.71 32.06 44.36
CA VAL A 86 27.74 31.20 43.76
C VAL A 86 27.51 31.02 42.27
N LYS A 87 26.24 30.87 41.85
CA LYS A 87 25.84 30.79 40.45
C LYS A 87 26.20 32.05 39.67
N ALA A 88 25.89 33.23 40.20
CA ALA A 88 26.28 34.50 39.57
C ALA A 88 27.80 34.63 39.38
N ILE A 89 28.59 34.23 40.38
CA ILE A 89 30.07 34.22 40.27
C ILE A 89 30.53 33.23 39.18
N LEU A 90 29.87 32.09 39.05
CA LEU A 90 30.18 31.11 38.02
C LEU A 90 29.85 31.66 36.62
N ASP A 91 28.67 32.24 36.45
CA ASP A 91 28.22 32.84 35.19
C ASP A 91 29.15 33.98 34.74
N ASP A 92 29.59 34.84 35.67
CA ASP A 92 30.57 35.89 35.41
C ASP A 92 31.92 35.31 34.94
N LYS A 93 32.41 34.28 35.63
CA LYS A 93 33.67 33.61 35.26
C LYS A 93 33.58 32.89 33.92
N GLU A 94 32.45 32.28 33.61
CA GLU A 94 32.20 31.66 32.31
C GLU A 94 32.12 32.71 31.20
N GLY A 95 31.42 33.83 31.43
CA GLY A 95 31.39 34.96 30.51
C GLY A 95 32.78 35.54 30.23
N HIS A 96 33.60 35.68 31.28
CA HIS A 96 35.01 36.08 31.13
C HIS A 96 35.85 35.05 30.40
N ALA A 97 35.66 33.75 30.64
CA ALA A 97 36.38 32.70 29.95
C ALA A 97 36.03 32.64 28.44
N VAL A 98 34.76 32.84 28.09
CA VAL A 98 34.30 32.94 26.70
C VAL A 98 34.90 34.19 26.04
N ALA A 99 34.81 35.36 26.67
CA ALA A 99 35.37 36.61 26.14
C ALA A 99 36.90 36.55 25.99
N LEU A 100 37.60 35.90 26.94
CA LEU A 100 39.04 35.66 26.85
C LEU A 100 39.39 34.72 25.69
N ALA A 101 38.65 33.62 25.52
CA ALA A 101 38.83 32.69 24.41
C ALA A 101 38.62 33.36 23.05
N GLU A 102 37.62 34.24 22.92
CA GLU A 102 37.39 35.08 21.74
C GLU A 102 38.54 36.07 21.50
N SER A 103 39.01 36.75 22.56
CA SER A 103 40.08 37.75 22.47
C SER A 103 41.46 37.18 22.12
N LEU A 104 41.73 35.92 22.51
CA LEU A 104 42.98 35.22 22.22
C LEU A 104 43.07 34.73 20.77
N GLY A 105 42.08 35.03 19.92
CA GLY A 105 42.11 34.74 18.48
C GLY A 105 42.08 33.25 18.15
N GLY A 106 41.78 32.40 19.14
CA GLY A 106 41.59 30.98 18.91
C GLY A 106 40.21 30.74 18.33
N ASN A 107 40.14 30.15 17.15
CA ASN A 107 38.93 29.47 16.65
C ASN A 107 38.59 28.24 17.51
N ASN A 108 38.62 28.37 18.84
CA ASN A 108 38.22 27.35 19.78
C ASN A 108 36.69 27.29 19.79
N ALA A 109 36.13 26.85 18.67
CA ALA A 109 34.72 26.52 18.50
C ALA A 109 34.21 25.65 19.66
N VAL A 110 35.09 24.84 20.24
CA VAL A 110 34.81 23.97 21.39
C VAL A 110 34.34 24.75 22.63
N THR A 111 34.91 25.93 22.94
CA THR A 111 34.56 26.68 24.16
C THR A 111 33.20 27.38 24.02
N THR A 112 32.94 27.97 22.86
CA THR A 112 31.66 28.62 22.54
C THR A 112 30.55 27.58 22.34
N GLU A 113 30.86 26.44 21.70
CA GLU A 113 29.94 25.31 21.55
C GLU A 113 29.59 24.69 22.90
N HIS A 114 30.56 24.51 23.81
CA HIS A 114 30.27 24.03 25.16
C HIS A 114 29.38 24.99 25.96
N ALA A 115 29.59 26.30 25.86
CA ALA A 115 28.73 27.30 26.49
C ALA A 115 27.28 27.22 25.93
N ASN A 116 27.15 27.08 24.60
CA ASN A 116 25.85 26.90 23.95
C ASN A 116 25.15 25.59 24.36
N LEU A 117 25.89 24.48 24.46
CA LEU A 117 25.35 23.21 24.94
C LEU A 117 24.87 23.29 26.39
N ARG A 118 25.62 23.96 27.27
CA ARG A 118 25.21 24.20 28.67
C ARG A 118 23.94 25.02 28.75
N LYS A 119 23.84 26.08 27.96
CA LYS A 119 22.62 26.89 27.84
C LYS A 119 21.43 26.05 27.38
N LYS A 120 21.62 25.23 26.33
CA LYS A 120 20.57 24.34 25.81
C LYS A 120 20.15 23.26 26.82
N ILE A 121 21.09 22.75 27.62
CA ILE A 121 20.78 21.82 28.71
C ILE A 121 19.93 22.51 29.78
N ALA A 122 20.27 23.74 30.16
CA ALA A 122 19.51 24.51 31.14
C ALA A 122 18.09 24.81 30.64
N GLU A 123 17.95 25.25 29.38
CA GLU A 123 16.65 25.47 28.73
C GLU A 123 15.81 24.18 28.72
N LEU A 124 16.37 23.05 28.25
CA LEU A 124 15.66 21.77 28.22
C LEU A 124 15.30 21.26 29.63
N THR A 125 16.08 21.60 30.64
CA THR A 125 15.78 21.21 32.04
C THR A 125 14.57 21.98 32.55
N VAL A 126 14.49 23.29 32.28
CA VAL A 126 13.31 24.10 32.60
C VAL A 126 12.08 23.58 31.85
N ASP A 127 12.18 23.29 30.54
CA ASP A 127 11.08 22.73 29.76
C ASP A 127 10.59 21.38 30.33
N ILE A 128 11.50 20.51 30.75
CA ILE A 128 11.16 19.23 31.39
C ILE A 128 10.42 19.46 32.71
N GLU A 129 10.86 20.42 33.52
CA GLU A 129 10.20 20.77 34.79
C GLU A 129 8.79 21.31 34.55
N ASP A 130 8.60 22.20 33.59
CA ASP A 130 7.31 22.77 33.22
C ASP A 130 6.34 21.71 32.67
N ILE A 131 6.83 20.79 31.83
CA ILE A 131 6.06 19.65 31.34
C ILE A 131 5.68 18.72 32.50
N ASN A 132 6.60 18.43 33.40
CA ASN A 132 6.33 17.58 34.56
C ASN A 132 5.31 18.23 35.50
N HIS A 133 5.37 19.55 35.69
CA HIS A 133 4.38 20.29 36.45
C HIS A 133 3.00 20.19 35.81
N SER A 134 2.90 20.42 34.49
CA SER A 134 1.66 20.27 33.73
C SER A 134 1.10 18.84 33.79
N ILE A 135 1.97 17.82 33.75
CA ILE A 135 1.57 16.41 33.92
C ILE A 135 1.03 16.16 35.32
N LEU A 136 1.67 16.71 36.36
CA LEU A 136 1.22 16.56 37.75
C LEU A 136 -0.14 17.22 37.97
N GLU A 137 -0.34 18.43 37.44
CA GLU A 137 -1.62 19.12 37.47
C GLU A 137 -2.71 18.30 36.76
N ALA A 138 -2.46 17.86 35.52
CA ALA A 138 -3.39 17.01 34.77
C ALA A 138 -3.71 15.68 35.49
N LYS A 139 -2.71 15.03 36.09
CA LYS A 139 -2.89 13.82 36.91
C LYS A 139 -3.70 14.07 38.16
N SER A 140 -3.62 15.27 38.75
CA SER A 140 -4.42 15.63 39.93
C SER A 140 -5.91 15.76 39.61
N HIS A 141 -6.24 16.13 38.38
CA HIS A 141 -7.62 16.23 37.89
C HIS A 141 -8.19 14.89 37.39
N ALA A 142 -7.33 13.94 37.02
CA ALA A 142 -7.73 12.63 36.54
C ALA A 142 -7.91 11.62 37.69
N SER A 143 -8.92 10.76 37.59
CA SER A 143 -9.06 9.61 38.51
C SER A 143 -7.90 8.62 38.26
N PRO A 144 -7.12 8.24 39.30
CA PRO A 144 -6.03 7.27 39.15
C PRO A 144 -6.49 5.93 38.55
N SER A 145 -7.73 5.53 38.82
CA SER A 145 -8.32 4.30 38.28
C SER A 145 -8.52 4.37 36.76
N THR A 146 -8.98 5.51 36.25
CA THR A 146 -9.19 5.73 34.81
C THR A 146 -7.85 5.76 34.08
N VAL A 147 -6.84 6.44 34.63
CA VAL A 147 -5.49 6.48 34.06
C VAL A 147 -4.89 5.07 34.01
N ALA A 148 -5.01 4.28 35.09
CA ALA A 148 -4.53 2.91 35.12
C ALA A 148 -5.29 1.96 34.18
N ALA A 149 -6.57 2.24 33.86
CA ALA A 149 -7.31 1.50 32.84
C ALA A 149 -6.81 1.85 31.43
N MET A 150 -6.66 3.14 31.14
CA MET A 150 -6.10 3.63 29.86
C MET A 150 -4.68 3.11 29.63
N ASP A 151 -3.82 3.09 30.64
CA ASP A 151 -2.45 2.57 30.51
C ASP A 151 -2.42 1.07 30.19
N ARG A 152 -3.37 0.30 30.75
CA ARG A 152 -3.53 -1.13 30.43
C ARG A 152 -4.00 -1.33 28.99
N GLU A 153 -5.00 -0.57 28.56
CA GLU A 153 -5.48 -0.60 27.16
C GLU A 153 -4.39 -0.18 26.19
N ARG A 154 -3.67 0.92 26.47
CA ARG A 154 -2.54 1.40 25.66
C ARG A 154 -1.48 0.31 25.50
N SER A 155 -1.10 -0.35 26.60
CA SER A 155 -0.12 -1.44 26.57
C SER A 155 -0.62 -2.64 25.75
N SER A 156 -1.90 -2.97 25.86
CA SER A 156 -2.54 -4.05 25.05
C SER A 156 -2.53 -3.72 23.56
N TYR A 157 -2.88 -2.49 23.19
CA TYR A 157 -2.89 -2.06 21.79
C TYR A 157 -1.47 -1.96 21.22
N PHE A 158 -0.51 -1.47 22.01
CA PHE A 158 0.89 -1.42 21.60
C PHE A 158 1.40 -2.79 21.15
N LEU A 159 1.19 -3.82 21.98
CA LEU A 159 1.58 -5.20 21.66
C LEU A 159 0.83 -5.74 20.42
N THR A 160 -0.43 -5.38 20.25
CA THR A 160 -1.23 -5.81 19.09
C THR A 160 -0.70 -5.18 17.79
N ILE A 161 -0.41 -3.87 17.83
CA ILE A 161 0.14 -3.13 16.70
C ILE A 161 1.51 -3.68 16.31
N GLU A 162 2.40 -3.90 17.28
CA GLU A 162 3.72 -4.49 17.05
C GLU A 162 3.63 -5.86 16.38
N ASN A 163 2.75 -6.73 16.88
CA ASN A 163 2.51 -8.04 16.25
C ASN A 163 1.97 -7.94 14.82
N LEU A 164 1.09 -6.97 14.54
CA LEU A 164 0.57 -6.75 13.19
C LEU A 164 1.65 -6.19 12.25
N GLN A 165 2.51 -5.30 12.73
CA GLN A 165 3.65 -4.78 11.97
C GLN A 165 4.62 -5.90 11.59
N LEU A 166 4.97 -6.78 12.54
CA LEU A 166 5.81 -7.95 12.26
C LEU A 166 5.17 -8.90 11.24
N LYS A 167 3.85 -9.12 11.32
CA LYS A 167 3.12 -9.93 10.34
C LYS A 167 3.12 -9.29 8.94
N LEU A 168 2.94 -7.97 8.86
CA LEU A 168 3.01 -7.25 7.59
C LEU A 168 4.39 -7.39 6.97
N GLU A 169 5.45 -7.16 7.73
CA GLU A 169 6.83 -7.31 7.25
C GLU A 169 7.12 -8.75 6.78
N GLN A 170 6.62 -9.76 7.50
CA GLN A 170 6.74 -11.16 7.09
C GLN A 170 5.97 -11.43 5.77
N MET A 171 4.77 -10.87 5.61
CA MET A 171 3.99 -11.03 4.39
C MET A 171 4.63 -10.32 3.20
N GLU A 172 5.20 -9.13 3.40
CA GLU A 172 5.96 -8.40 2.37
C GLU A 172 7.16 -9.22 1.91
N LYS A 173 7.98 -9.71 2.85
CA LYS A 173 9.11 -10.61 2.55
C LYS A 173 8.66 -11.88 1.83
N SER A 174 7.54 -12.48 2.24
CA SER A 174 6.99 -13.66 1.57
C SER A 174 6.53 -13.36 0.14
N THR A 175 5.89 -12.22 -0.07
CA THR A 175 5.41 -11.76 -1.38
C THR A 175 6.60 -11.49 -2.30
N GLN A 176 7.61 -10.77 -1.83
CA GLN A 176 8.84 -10.52 -2.58
C GLN A 176 9.53 -11.83 -2.96
N ASN A 177 9.64 -12.78 -2.03
CA ASN A 177 10.23 -14.09 -2.30
C ASN A 177 9.45 -14.87 -3.37
N ARG A 178 8.12 -14.79 -3.37
CA ARG A 178 7.28 -15.43 -4.40
C ARG A 178 7.43 -14.73 -5.76
N GLN A 179 7.51 -13.41 -5.78
CA GLN A 179 7.76 -12.65 -7.00
C GLN A 179 9.13 -12.99 -7.60
N ASN A 180 10.18 -13.02 -6.79
CA ASN A 180 11.52 -13.41 -7.23
C ASN A 180 11.54 -14.82 -7.84
N LYS A 181 10.86 -15.78 -7.19
CA LYS A 181 10.71 -17.15 -7.74
C LYS A 181 9.95 -17.17 -9.06
N LEU A 182 8.91 -16.35 -9.20
CA LEU A 182 8.17 -16.23 -10.45
C LEU A 182 9.07 -15.67 -11.56
N PHE A 183 9.88 -14.66 -11.25
CA PHE A 183 10.82 -14.07 -12.21
C PHE A 183 11.89 -15.08 -12.62
N GLU A 184 12.42 -15.84 -11.67
CA GLU A 184 13.35 -16.94 -11.93
C GLU A 184 12.74 -17.95 -12.93
N ILE A 185 11.50 -18.38 -12.70
CA ILE A 185 10.78 -19.28 -13.61
C ILE A 185 10.57 -18.66 -14.99
N ILE A 186 10.09 -17.41 -15.06
CA ILE A 186 9.83 -16.74 -16.36
C ILE A 186 11.14 -16.53 -17.14
N SER A 187 12.26 -16.29 -16.45
CA SER A 187 13.58 -16.17 -17.07
C SER A 187 14.23 -17.51 -17.41
N SER A 188 13.66 -18.63 -16.97
CA SER A 188 14.28 -19.95 -17.10
C SER A 188 14.21 -20.45 -18.55
N PRO A 189 15.24 -21.18 -19.02
CA PRO A 189 15.25 -21.72 -20.38
C PRO A 189 14.13 -22.73 -20.62
N GLU A 190 13.74 -23.50 -19.60
CA GLU A 190 12.66 -24.49 -19.69
C GLU A 190 11.31 -23.81 -19.94
N TRP A 191 11.08 -22.64 -19.34
CA TRP A 191 9.88 -21.84 -19.60
C TRP A 191 9.84 -21.33 -21.04
N HIS A 192 10.97 -20.85 -21.56
CA HIS A 192 11.08 -20.39 -22.95
C HIS A 192 10.85 -21.54 -23.93
N GLU A 193 11.38 -22.73 -23.66
CA GLU A 193 11.13 -23.93 -24.43
C GLU A 193 9.64 -24.30 -24.42
N ALA A 194 8.99 -24.27 -23.25
CA ALA A 194 7.56 -24.55 -23.13
C ALA A 194 6.71 -23.55 -23.92
N ILE A 195 7.06 -22.26 -23.89
CA ILE A 195 6.43 -21.23 -24.72
C ILE A 195 6.63 -21.51 -26.21
N GLN A 196 7.84 -21.88 -26.62
CA GLN A 196 8.15 -22.21 -28.02
C GLN A 196 7.35 -23.42 -28.52
N ILE A 197 7.23 -24.47 -27.71
CA ILE A 197 6.41 -25.65 -28.03
C ILE A 197 4.93 -25.25 -28.16
N SER A 198 4.42 -24.44 -27.24
CA SER A 198 3.04 -23.92 -27.29
C SER A 198 2.81 -23.08 -28.55
N CYS A 199 3.79 -22.26 -28.94
CA CYS A 199 3.76 -21.47 -30.17
C CYS A 199 3.66 -22.36 -31.42
N GLU A 200 4.52 -23.38 -31.55
CA GLU A 200 4.46 -24.29 -32.69
C GLU A 200 3.15 -25.07 -32.71
N HIS A 201 2.64 -25.51 -31.57
CA HIS A 201 1.32 -26.15 -31.49
C HIS A 201 0.20 -25.23 -31.99
N GLN A 202 0.19 -23.94 -31.59
CA GLN A 202 -0.78 -22.97 -32.08
C GLN A 202 -0.66 -22.73 -33.59
N ILE A 203 0.57 -22.67 -34.11
CA ILE A 203 0.84 -22.57 -35.55
C ILE A 203 0.20 -23.76 -36.28
N GLN A 204 0.48 -24.98 -35.84
CA GLN A 204 -0.04 -26.20 -36.46
C GLN A 204 -1.56 -26.26 -36.38
N PHE A 205 -2.14 -25.89 -35.25
CA PHE A 205 -3.59 -25.79 -35.08
C PHE A 205 -4.22 -24.85 -36.13
N ARG A 206 -3.66 -23.65 -36.32
CA ARG A 206 -4.16 -22.66 -37.28
C ARG A 206 -4.00 -23.10 -38.73
N ILE A 207 -2.88 -23.76 -39.06
CA ILE A 207 -2.67 -24.36 -40.38
C ILE A 207 -3.74 -25.42 -40.64
N ASN A 208 -4.00 -26.30 -39.67
CA ASN A 208 -5.01 -27.33 -39.77
C ASN A 208 -6.43 -26.76 -39.92
N GLU A 209 -6.78 -25.70 -39.19
CA GLU A 209 -8.05 -24.98 -39.40
C GLU A 209 -8.16 -24.42 -40.83
N ASN A 210 -7.10 -23.81 -41.35
CA ASN A 210 -7.07 -23.28 -42.71
C ASN A 210 -7.27 -24.39 -43.75
N LEU A 211 -6.58 -25.52 -43.57
CA LEU A 211 -6.69 -26.70 -44.44
C LEU A 211 -8.10 -27.29 -44.40
N ARG A 212 -8.70 -27.44 -43.22
CA ARG A 212 -10.08 -27.91 -43.07
C ARG A 212 -11.07 -27.02 -43.80
N LEU A 213 -10.94 -25.69 -43.67
CA LEU A 213 -11.78 -24.74 -44.41
C LEU A 213 -11.60 -24.87 -45.92
N ARG A 214 -10.37 -25.06 -46.41
CA ARG A 214 -10.10 -25.27 -47.84
C ARG A 214 -10.71 -26.58 -48.35
N ILE A 215 -10.58 -27.68 -47.61
CA ILE A 215 -11.18 -28.98 -47.98
C ILE A 215 -12.70 -28.85 -48.05
N LYS A 216 -13.33 -28.21 -47.05
CA LYS A 216 -14.77 -27.95 -47.03
C LYS A 216 -15.20 -27.14 -48.26
N ASN A 217 -14.51 -26.03 -48.55
CA ASN A 217 -14.81 -25.20 -49.70
C ASN A 217 -14.60 -25.93 -51.04
N ALA A 218 -13.57 -26.78 -51.16
CA ALA A 218 -13.32 -27.57 -52.35
C ALA A 218 -14.41 -28.62 -52.57
N PHE A 219 -14.84 -29.29 -51.50
CA PHE A 219 -15.96 -30.23 -51.53
C PHE A 219 -17.26 -29.54 -51.93
N GLU A 220 -17.55 -28.36 -51.37
CA GLU A 220 -18.73 -27.57 -51.73
C GLU A 220 -18.69 -27.12 -53.19
N GLN A 221 -17.53 -26.69 -53.71
CA GLN A 221 -17.36 -26.33 -55.12
C GLN A 221 -17.53 -27.52 -56.07
N GLN A 222 -17.16 -28.74 -55.66
CA GLN A 222 -17.33 -29.94 -56.47
C GLN A 222 -18.78 -30.43 -56.50
N ASN A 223 -19.49 -30.36 -55.38
CA ASN A 223 -20.85 -30.91 -55.25
C ASN A 223 -21.98 -29.90 -55.54
N TYR A 224 -21.74 -28.61 -55.27
CA TYR A 224 -22.74 -27.55 -55.37
C TYR A 224 -22.27 -26.36 -56.22
N GLY A 225 -21.10 -26.45 -56.85
CA GLY A 225 -20.62 -25.45 -57.80
C GLY A 225 -21.58 -25.35 -58.97
N ASP A 226 -22.16 -24.15 -59.15
CA ASP A 226 -23.14 -23.84 -60.17
C ASP A 226 -22.67 -24.38 -61.55
N SER A 227 -23.45 -25.30 -62.13
CA SER A 227 -23.13 -25.96 -63.41
C SER A 227 -23.04 -24.99 -64.59
N SER A 228 -23.30 -23.71 -64.37
CA SER A 228 -23.19 -22.59 -65.30
C SER A 228 -21.75 -22.08 -65.52
N GLN A 229 -20.77 -22.43 -64.66
CA GLN A 229 -19.39 -21.93 -64.76
C GLN A 229 -18.32 -22.98 -65.04
N GLN A 230 -18.67 -24.25 -65.24
CA GLN A 230 -17.68 -25.21 -65.76
C GLN A 230 -17.41 -24.89 -67.24
N PRO A 231 -16.18 -24.53 -67.65
CA PRO A 231 -15.89 -24.39 -69.06
C PRO A 231 -16.15 -25.77 -69.72
N PRO A 232 -16.82 -25.83 -70.88
CA PRO A 232 -17.21 -27.06 -71.57
C PRO A 232 -16.02 -27.87 -72.13
N LEU A 233 -14.80 -27.61 -71.65
CA LEU A 233 -13.57 -28.20 -72.15
C LEU A 233 -13.47 -29.69 -71.83
N LYS A 234 -13.99 -30.16 -70.68
CA LYS A 234 -13.86 -31.57 -70.29
C LYS A 234 -14.55 -32.55 -71.25
N ARG A 235 -15.57 -32.13 -72.00
CA ARG A 235 -16.26 -33.00 -72.97
C ARG A 235 -15.71 -32.89 -74.39
N VAL A 236 -14.95 -31.84 -74.72
CA VAL A 236 -14.39 -31.64 -76.07
C VAL A 236 -13.05 -32.35 -76.23
N ILE A 237 -12.29 -32.52 -75.14
CA ILE A 237 -10.92 -33.05 -75.17
C ILE A 237 -10.87 -34.55 -75.44
N ASP A 238 -11.83 -35.33 -74.91
CA ASP A 238 -11.85 -36.80 -75.06
C ASP A 238 -12.06 -37.27 -76.52
N ASN A 239 -12.37 -36.36 -77.45
CA ASN A 239 -12.62 -36.65 -78.88
C ASN A 239 -11.56 -36.07 -79.85
N SER A 240 -10.43 -35.54 -79.36
CA SER A 240 -9.45 -34.83 -80.22
C SER A 240 -8.08 -35.53 -80.31
N ASN A 241 -7.72 -35.99 -81.51
CA ASN A 241 -6.41 -36.57 -81.89
C ASN A 241 -5.24 -35.56 -81.94
N TYR A 242 -5.16 -34.60 -81.00
CA TYR A 242 -4.11 -33.56 -80.97
C TYR A 242 -3.14 -33.77 -79.78
N PRO A 243 -2.01 -34.46 -79.96
CA PRO A 243 -1.07 -34.76 -78.87
C PRO A 243 -0.44 -33.50 -78.26
N GLU A 244 -0.19 -32.46 -79.05
CA GLU A 244 0.37 -31.19 -78.59
C GLU A 244 -0.59 -30.41 -77.68
N LEU A 245 -1.90 -30.43 -77.99
CA LEU A 245 -2.93 -29.83 -77.15
C LEU A 245 -3.04 -30.54 -75.79
N HIS A 246 -2.94 -31.87 -75.78
CA HIS A 246 -2.90 -32.65 -74.54
C HIS A 246 -1.68 -32.28 -73.68
N GLN A 247 -0.49 -32.14 -74.28
CA GLN A 247 0.72 -31.70 -73.56
C GLN A 247 0.57 -30.29 -72.97
N LEU A 248 0.00 -29.34 -73.71
CA LEU A 248 -0.25 -27.98 -73.22
C LEU A 248 -1.29 -27.96 -72.09
N LEU A 249 -2.34 -28.76 -72.17
CA LEU A 249 -3.34 -28.91 -71.10
C LEU A 249 -2.75 -29.53 -69.84
N GLN A 250 -1.93 -30.58 -69.98
CA GLN A 250 -1.20 -31.18 -68.87
C GLN A 250 -0.23 -30.17 -68.24
N ARG A 251 0.49 -29.40 -69.05
CA ARG A 251 1.40 -28.34 -68.58
C ARG A 251 0.66 -27.24 -67.84
N ARG A 252 -0.49 -26.78 -68.35
CA ARG A 252 -1.37 -25.82 -67.68
C ARG A 252 -1.84 -26.36 -66.33
N HIS A 253 -2.27 -27.61 -66.27
CA HIS A 253 -2.71 -28.23 -65.02
C HIS A 253 -1.58 -28.30 -63.99
N GLN A 254 -0.37 -28.68 -64.42
CA GLN A 254 0.81 -28.70 -63.56
C GLN A 254 1.17 -27.31 -63.03
N LEU A 255 1.16 -26.28 -63.88
CA LEU A 255 1.40 -24.89 -63.46
C LEU A 255 0.32 -24.41 -62.48
N GLN A 256 -0.93 -24.81 -62.66
CA GLN A 256 -2.01 -24.47 -61.75
C GLN A 256 -1.80 -25.08 -60.36
N ILE A 257 -1.36 -26.34 -60.28
CA ILE A 257 -0.98 -26.98 -59.01
C ILE A 257 0.17 -26.21 -58.34
N GLN A 258 1.23 -25.91 -59.10
CA GLN A 258 2.37 -25.13 -58.58
C GLN A 258 1.96 -23.75 -58.04
N CYS A 259 1.10 -23.02 -58.77
CA CYS A 259 0.57 -21.75 -58.27
C CYS A 259 -0.24 -21.92 -56.97
N GLN A 260 -0.99 -23.01 -56.83
CA GLN A 260 -1.74 -23.28 -55.60
C GLN A 260 -0.83 -23.62 -54.42
N GLU A 261 0.23 -24.40 -54.65
CA GLU A 261 1.26 -24.74 -53.65
C GLU A 261 1.96 -23.47 -53.16
N MET A 262 2.43 -22.62 -54.07
CA MET A 262 3.07 -21.33 -53.72
C MET A 262 2.16 -20.44 -52.87
N VAL A 263 0.87 -20.39 -53.17
CA VAL A 263 -0.11 -19.63 -52.37
C VAL A 263 -0.33 -20.27 -51.00
N GLN A 264 -0.30 -21.60 -50.89
CA GLN A 264 -0.39 -22.32 -49.61
C GLN A 264 0.83 -22.04 -48.73
N GLU A 265 2.03 -22.20 -49.26
CA GLU A 265 3.28 -21.91 -48.55
C GLU A 265 3.30 -20.48 -48.01
N ARG A 266 2.93 -19.51 -48.85
CA ARG A 266 2.79 -18.11 -48.43
C ARG A 266 1.80 -17.94 -47.27
N THR A 267 0.66 -18.63 -47.33
CA THR A 267 -0.36 -18.57 -46.27
C THR A 267 0.19 -19.14 -44.97
N PHE A 268 0.88 -20.28 -45.02
CA PHE A 268 1.48 -20.91 -43.83
C PHE A 268 2.60 -20.08 -43.25
N ALA A 269 3.46 -19.50 -44.08
CA ALA A 269 4.52 -18.58 -43.64
C ALA A 269 3.93 -17.35 -42.94
N GLN A 270 2.81 -16.81 -43.44
CA GLN A 270 2.11 -15.70 -42.80
C GLN A 270 1.50 -16.08 -41.45
N ILE A 271 0.89 -17.27 -41.34
CA ILE A 271 0.36 -17.79 -40.07
C ILE A 271 1.51 -17.97 -39.06
N ARG A 272 2.58 -18.67 -39.46
CA ARG A 272 3.79 -18.88 -38.64
C ARG A 272 4.32 -17.57 -38.08
N ARG A 273 4.54 -16.59 -38.97
CA ARG A 273 5.06 -15.26 -38.58
C ARG A 273 4.14 -14.55 -37.59
N ARG A 274 2.83 -14.50 -37.86
CA ARG A 274 1.87 -13.78 -37.00
C ARG A 274 1.79 -14.37 -35.61
N VAL A 275 1.66 -15.70 -35.51
CA VAL A 275 1.58 -16.40 -34.22
C VAL A 275 2.90 -16.23 -33.46
N SER A 276 4.05 -16.43 -34.11
CA SER A 276 5.36 -16.26 -33.48
C SER A 276 5.57 -14.86 -32.92
N ILE A 277 5.26 -13.81 -33.70
CA ILE A 277 5.37 -12.42 -33.22
C ILE A 277 4.42 -12.18 -32.04
N ALA A 278 3.18 -12.67 -32.11
CA ALA A 278 2.23 -12.50 -31.02
C ALA A 278 2.74 -13.15 -29.72
N THR A 279 3.24 -14.38 -29.80
CA THR A 279 3.81 -15.08 -28.65
C THR A 279 5.00 -14.33 -28.06
N MET A 280 5.92 -13.83 -28.88
CA MET A 280 7.07 -13.03 -28.41
C MET A 280 6.62 -11.74 -27.72
N LEU A 281 5.57 -11.07 -28.21
CA LEU A 281 5.04 -9.86 -27.57
C LEU A 281 4.30 -10.15 -26.25
N ASP A 282 3.69 -11.32 -26.13
CA ASP A 282 3.06 -11.77 -24.88
C ASP A 282 4.13 -12.18 -23.84
N GLU A 283 5.24 -12.75 -24.28
CA GLU A 283 6.40 -13.03 -23.43
C GLU A 283 7.08 -11.75 -22.94
N LEU A 284 7.33 -10.80 -23.85
CA LEU A 284 7.84 -9.48 -23.50
C LEU A 284 6.92 -8.75 -22.53
N ALA A 285 5.59 -8.89 -22.65
CA ALA A 285 4.66 -8.31 -21.68
C ALA A 285 4.83 -8.87 -20.27
N LYS A 286 5.04 -10.18 -20.14
CA LYS A 286 5.28 -10.80 -18.83
C LYS A 286 6.62 -10.36 -18.22
N LEU A 287 7.64 -10.19 -19.05
CA LEU A 287 8.94 -9.66 -18.63
C LEU A 287 8.86 -8.18 -18.23
N ASP A 288 8.07 -7.39 -18.96
CA ASP A 288 7.82 -5.99 -18.64
C ASP A 288 7.07 -5.81 -17.32
N ASP A 289 6.02 -6.60 -17.09
CA ASP A 289 5.30 -6.64 -15.81
C ASP A 289 6.25 -7.00 -14.64
N ALA A 290 7.23 -7.88 -14.89
CA ALA A 290 8.25 -8.23 -13.91
C ALA A 290 9.22 -7.06 -13.63
N LEU A 291 9.67 -6.34 -14.66
CA LEU A 291 10.52 -5.15 -14.52
C LEU A 291 9.81 -4.02 -13.76
N VAL A 292 8.55 -3.75 -14.10
CA VAL A 292 7.72 -2.77 -13.40
C VAL A 292 7.56 -3.14 -11.93
N SER A 293 7.38 -4.44 -11.65
CA SER A 293 7.29 -4.95 -10.27
C SER A 293 8.61 -4.80 -9.48
N LEU A 294 9.75 -4.69 -10.17
CA LEU A 294 11.06 -4.40 -9.57
C LEU A 294 11.34 -2.89 -9.41
N GLY A 295 10.43 -2.03 -9.88
CA GLY A 295 10.53 -0.57 -9.80
C GLY A 295 11.22 0.08 -11.01
N GLU A 296 11.47 -0.68 -12.07
CA GLU A 296 12.02 -0.15 -13.33
C GLU A 296 10.91 0.42 -14.23
N GLU A 297 11.30 1.29 -15.17
CA GLU A 297 10.37 1.85 -16.15
C GLU A 297 9.93 0.79 -17.17
N GLY A 298 8.62 0.63 -17.34
CA GLY A 298 8.04 -0.30 -18.30
C GLY A 298 8.17 0.15 -19.76
N ILE A 299 8.19 -0.81 -20.67
CA ILE A 299 8.25 -0.63 -22.12
C ILE A 299 6.84 -0.39 -22.66
N ASN A 300 6.68 0.54 -23.60
CA ASN A 300 5.39 0.77 -24.25
C ASN A 300 5.02 -0.32 -25.28
N LEU A 301 4.67 -1.52 -24.80
CA LEU A 301 4.32 -2.70 -25.59
C LEU A 301 3.12 -2.49 -26.52
N ASN A 302 2.25 -1.53 -26.20
CA ASN A 302 1.09 -1.21 -27.04
C ASN A 302 1.52 -0.63 -28.39
N GLU A 303 2.61 0.13 -28.43
CA GLU A 303 3.17 0.65 -29.68
C GLU A 303 3.77 -0.47 -30.52
N LEU A 304 4.54 -1.37 -29.91
CA LEU A 304 5.09 -2.56 -30.58
C LEU A 304 3.97 -3.46 -31.14
N ARG A 305 2.90 -3.69 -30.37
CA ARG A 305 1.72 -4.45 -30.83
C ARG A 305 1.10 -3.82 -32.07
N ARG A 306 0.96 -2.49 -32.11
CA ARG A 306 0.43 -1.76 -33.27
C ARG A 306 1.36 -1.85 -34.48
N MET A 307 2.67 -1.80 -34.28
CA MET A 307 3.66 -1.86 -35.36
C MET A 307 3.73 -3.24 -36.01
N TYR A 308 3.79 -4.31 -35.20
CA TYR A 308 4.05 -5.66 -35.71
C TYR A 308 2.79 -6.49 -35.92
N LEU A 309 1.68 -6.15 -35.27
CA LEU A 309 0.35 -6.78 -35.40
C LEU A 309 -0.77 -5.73 -35.54
N PRO A 310 -0.76 -4.89 -36.59
CA PRO A 310 -1.75 -3.83 -36.77
C PRO A 310 -3.19 -4.35 -36.89
N ASP A 311 -3.37 -5.54 -37.46
CA ASP A 311 -4.68 -6.19 -37.57
C ASP A 311 -5.04 -6.99 -36.30
N GLY A 312 -4.11 -7.20 -35.36
CA GLY A 312 -4.27 -8.11 -34.21
C GLY A 312 -3.87 -9.57 -34.52
N PRO A 313 -3.59 -10.38 -33.48
CA PRO A 313 -3.01 -11.72 -33.60
C PRO A 313 -3.94 -12.76 -34.25
N LEU A 314 -5.25 -12.52 -34.21
CA LEU A 314 -6.27 -13.50 -34.59
C LEU A 314 -7.13 -13.08 -35.79
N THR A 315 -6.77 -12.00 -36.47
CA THR A 315 -7.61 -11.48 -37.53
C THR A 315 -7.50 -12.35 -38.77
N PRO A 316 -8.64 -12.80 -39.34
CA PRO A 316 -8.66 -13.64 -40.53
C PRO A 316 -7.77 -13.02 -41.61
N LEU A 317 -6.91 -13.81 -42.24
CA LEU A 317 -6.07 -13.34 -43.34
C LEU A 317 -6.99 -12.73 -44.40
N LYS A 318 -7.02 -11.39 -44.48
CA LYS A 318 -7.70 -10.70 -45.56
C LYS A 318 -7.01 -11.16 -46.85
N ARG A 319 -7.77 -11.84 -47.71
CA ARG A 319 -7.30 -12.18 -49.06
C ARG A 319 -6.74 -10.89 -49.67
N PRO A 320 -5.48 -10.86 -50.14
CA PRO A 320 -5.01 -9.70 -50.87
C PRO A 320 -6.02 -9.42 -51.98
N LYS A 321 -6.55 -8.19 -52.03
CA LYS A 321 -7.38 -7.76 -53.16
C LYS A 321 -6.53 -7.98 -54.40
N SER A 322 -6.84 -9.02 -55.16
CA SER A 322 -6.18 -9.30 -56.43
C SER A 322 -6.41 -8.09 -57.32
N SER A 323 -5.41 -7.22 -57.44
CA SER A 323 -5.38 -6.04 -58.30
C SER A 323 -5.21 -6.40 -59.77
N ALA A 324 -5.83 -7.51 -60.19
CA ALA A 324 -5.80 -8.00 -61.56
C ALA A 324 -7.18 -8.56 -61.90
N THR A 325 -8.18 -7.68 -61.87
CA THR A 325 -9.24 -7.78 -62.87
C THR A 325 -8.75 -6.95 -64.05
N PRO A 326 -8.42 -7.56 -65.22
CA PRO A 326 -8.22 -6.76 -66.41
C PRO A 326 -9.56 -6.08 -66.68
N SER A 327 -9.57 -4.76 -66.64
CA SER A 327 -10.68 -3.97 -67.15
C SER A 327 -10.84 -4.32 -68.63
N ARG A 328 -11.75 -5.25 -68.91
CA ARG A 328 -12.21 -5.50 -70.28
C ARG A 328 -12.89 -4.21 -70.73
N SER A 329 -12.16 -3.41 -71.48
CA SER A 329 -12.65 -2.24 -72.20
C SER A 329 -13.82 -2.69 -73.07
N GLN A 330 -15.05 -2.48 -72.60
CA GLN A 330 -16.21 -2.48 -73.47
C GLN A 330 -16.21 -1.15 -74.21
N SER A 331 -15.79 -1.23 -75.46
CA SER A 331 -16.10 -0.26 -76.50
C SER A 331 -17.60 0.02 -76.53
N GLY A 332 -17.91 1.29 -76.78
CA GLY A 332 -19.23 1.86 -76.56
C GLY A 332 -20.36 1.20 -77.34
N CYS A 333 -21.53 1.24 -76.72
CA CYS A 333 -22.79 1.41 -77.43
C CYS A 333 -23.58 2.48 -76.68
N ILE A 334 -23.73 3.61 -77.36
CA ILE A 334 -24.53 4.77 -76.96
C ILE A 334 -26.01 4.40 -77.19
N THR A 335 -26.89 4.97 -76.35
CA THR A 335 -28.35 5.23 -76.49
C THR A 335 -29.20 4.60 -75.36
N PRO A 336 -30.40 5.16 -75.06
CA PRO A 336 -30.53 6.40 -74.30
C PRO A 336 -31.41 6.23 -73.05
N LYS A 337 -31.36 7.26 -72.19
CA LYS A 337 -32.21 7.47 -71.01
C LYS A 337 -33.70 7.27 -71.33
N CYS A 338 -34.36 6.41 -70.56
CA CYS A 338 -35.78 6.51 -70.29
C CYS A 338 -35.97 6.56 -68.76
N ALA A 339 -36.37 7.72 -68.28
CA ALA A 339 -36.79 7.97 -66.92
C ALA A 339 -38.31 7.80 -66.83
N THR A 340 -38.76 7.05 -65.81
CA THR A 340 -40.08 7.02 -65.12
C THR A 340 -40.20 5.59 -64.58
N GLY A 341 -40.53 5.26 -63.34
CA GLY A 341 -40.96 5.98 -62.16
C GLY A 341 -41.59 4.94 -61.21
N ARG A 342 -41.51 5.20 -59.90
CA ARG A 342 -42.35 4.65 -58.79
C ARG A 342 -42.33 3.14 -58.48
N SER A 343 -41.95 2.81 -57.24
CA SER A 343 -42.86 2.33 -56.16
C SER A 343 -42.04 1.61 -55.07
N ARG A 344 -41.80 2.19 -53.89
CA ARG A 344 -42.62 2.13 -52.66
C ARG A 344 -42.82 0.72 -52.08
N SER A 345 -42.02 0.40 -51.04
CA SER A 345 -42.37 -0.35 -49.81
C SER A 345 -41.06 -0.58 -49.03
N ASP A 346 -40.63 0.28 -48.10
CA ASP A 346 -41.14 0.45 -46.74
C ASP A 346 -41.50 -0.88 -46.04
N ILE A 347 -40.50 -1.55 -45.48
CA ILE A 347 -40.67 -2.47 -44.35
C ILE A 347 -39.76 -2.00 -43.22
N LYS A 348 -40.31 -1.11 -42.39
CA LYS A 348 -39.84 -0.86 -41.02
C LYS A 348 -40.13 -2.12 -40.20
N ARG A 349 -39.11 -2.69 -39.53
CA ARG A 349 -39.33 -3.54 -38.37
C ARG A 349 -38.99 -2.76 -37.10
N PRO A 350 -39.87 -2.77 -36.08
CA PRO A 350 -39.69 -1.97 -34.88
C PRO A 350 -38.77 -2.64 -33.87
N PHE A 351 -38.19 -1.75 -33.06
CA PHE A 351 -37.47 -1.96 -31.82
C PHE A 351 -38.17 -2.97 -30.89
N GLY A 352 -37.44 -4.03 -30.52
CA GLY A 352 -37.75 -4.84 -29.34
C GLY A 352 -36.79 -4.47 -28.22
N GLY A 353 -37.25 -3.60 -27.32
CA GLY A 353 -36.55 -3.32 -26.07
C GLY A 353 -36.68 -4.49 -25.10
N GLY A 354 -35.54 -5.05 -24.70
CA GLY A 354 -35.44 -6.01 -23.61
C GLY A 354 -34.63 -5.40 -22.46
N ARG A 355 -35.33 -4.83 -21.48
CA ARG A 355 -34.78 -4.57 -20.15
C ARG A 355 -34.72 -5.91 -19.40
N GLY A 356 -33.55 -6.31 -18.93
CA GLY A 356 -33.35 -7.33 -17.92
C GLY A 356 -32.18 -6.86 -17.05
N ALA A 357 -32.47 -6.13 -15.98
CA ALA A 357 -32.75 -6.66 -14.64
C ALA A 357 -31.45 -7.14 -13.96
N CYS A 358 -30.99 -6.28 -13.07
CA CYS A 358 -29.98 -6.47 -12.05
C CYS A 358 -30.27 -7.74 -11.23
N LEU A 359 -29.28 -8.63 -11.12
CA LEU A 359 -29.17 -9.59 -10.03
C LEU A 359 -27.69 -9.82 -9.72
N SER A 360 -27.17 -9.03 -8.78
CA SER A 360 -26.31 -9.52 -7.69
C SER A 360 -27.22 -9.60 -6.46
N PRO A 361 -27.06 -10.53 -5.49
CA PRO A 361 -25.77 -10.87 -4.89
C PRO A 361 -25.55 -12.34 -4.45
N MET A 362 -24.28 -12.72 -4.32
CA MET A 362 -23.68 -13.27 -3.08
C MET A 362 -22.17 -13.08 -3.16
#